data_AF-A0A3Q0JPZ7-F1
#
_entry.id   AF-A0A3Q0JPZ7-F1
#
_cell.length_a   1.000
_cell.length_b   1.000
_cell.length_c   1.000
_cell.angle_alpha   90.00
_cell.angle_beta   90.00
_cell.angle_gamma   90.00
#
_symmetry.space_group_name_H-M   'P 1'
#
loop_
_entity.id
_entity.type
_entity.pdbx_description
1 polymer ?
#
loop_
_entity_poly.entity_id
_entity_poly.type
_entity_poly.pdbx_seq_one_letter_code
_entity_poly.pdbx_strand_id
1 'polypeptide(L)'
;MAVEIDDTNNARGFLEWLVKINNIEELWERQPTYLLVQACFLFGALMTFIHAYSSKGRWPLLWCCTVCHGLVIEALCFFLPEDVADNYWHSQTPVVFLGGRLPLHIIVLYPCFYYQATAAVNKFQFSIWTEPFAVALLVLLQDVPYDIIGVKFVHWTWHDTDPNLFDRHYWVPWNSYFFHAAFSASFTFWFHFIRSGTGGTKKDWRKRKWQIQSTSSEALAFVLTSVLGCVGGTIMFMLIYHPLHDMLGIHSEITFFIVFAMFCLIVWKAISFSGATDKHCGPVFHDYLLLCHLVVHYSIFLILALFGSPENEISIGYHEQIGPCNQTVQFPSAVGKVALVKKEIPLFRGLR
;
A
#
# COMPACT_ATOMS: atom_id res chain seq x y z
N MET A 1 -47.79 -24.08 -7.27
CA MET A 1 -47.58 -22.82 -6.54
C MET A 1 -46.12 -22.46 -6.76
N ALA A 2 -45.87 -21.54 -7.68
CA ALA A 2 -44.51 -21.12 -8.01
C ALA A 2 -43.93 -20.41 -6.79
N VAL A 3 -42.72 -20.79 -6.38
CA VAL A 3 -41.95 -20.06 -5.38
C VAL A 3 -41.49 -18.79 -6.09
N GLU A 4 -42.10 -17.67 -5.74
CA GLU A 4 -41.56 -16.34 -6.03
C GLU A 4 -40.19 -16.26 -5.35
N ILE A 5 -39.13 -16.30 -6.14
CA ILE A 5 -37.79 -15.93 -5.71
C ILE A 5 -37.81 -14.40 -5.66
N ASP A 6 -37.84 -13.86 -4.45
CA ASP A 6 -37.91 -12.42 -4.19
C ASP A 6 -36.57 -11.76 -4.51
N ASP A 7 -36.44 -11.26 -5.75
CA ASP A 7 -35.26 -10.54 -6.26
C ASP A 7 -34.88 -9.30 -5.42
N THR A 8 -35.81 -8.77 -4.62
CA THR A 8 -35.54 -7.59 -3.77
C THR A 8 -34.64 -7.90 -2.57
N ASN A 9 -34.68 -9.14 -2.05
CA ASN A 9 -33.79 -9.59 -0.97
C ASN A 9 -32.35 -9.80 -1.47
N ASN A 10 -32.17 -10.22 -2.72
CA ASN A 10 -30.86 -10.38 -3.33
C ASN A 10 -30.20 -9.02 -3.62
N ALA A 11 -30.95 -8.05 -4.14
CA ALA A 11 -30.41 -6.72 -4.43
C ALA A 11 -30.00 -5.98 -3.15
N ARG A 12 -30.83 -6.05 -2.10
CA ARG A 12 -30.53 -5.45 -0.80
C ARG A 12 -29.34 -6.14 -0.13
N GLY A 13 -29.29 -7.47 -0.13
CA GLY A 13 -28.16 -8.24 0.39
C GLY A 13 -26.85 -7.94 -0.35
N PHE A 14 -26.91 -7.77 -1.68
CA PHE A 14 -25.75 -7.38 -2.47
C PHE A 14 -25.28 -5.96 -2.15
N LEU A 15 -26.18 -5.00 -1.96
CA LEU A 15 -25.80 -3.62 -1.58
C LEU A 15 -25.20 -3.56 -0.17
N GLU A 16 -25.78 -4.29 0.78
CA GLU A 16 -25.26 -4.42 2.15
C GLU A 16 -23.88 -5.11 2.17
N TRP A 17 -23.66 -6.08 1.28
CA TRP A 17 -22.33 -6.65 1.06
C TRP A 17 -21.39 -5.65 0.39
N LEU A 18 -21.83 -4.93 -0.64
CA LEU A 18 -20.96 -4.03 -1.40
C LEU A 18 -20.45 -2.87 -0.56
N VAL A 19 -21.33 -2.24 0.22
CA VAL A 19 -21.04 -1.09 1.08
C VAL A 19 -21.72 -1.25 2.43
N LYS A 20 -20.91 -1.24 3.48
CA LYS A 20 -21.36 -1.21 4.88
C LYS A 20 -21.03 0.15 5.48
N ILE A 21 -22.04 0.80 6.04
CA ILE A 21 -21.89 2.05 6.80
C ILE A 21 -22.08 1.73 8.27
N ASN A 22 -21.04 1.97 9.07
CA ASN A 22 -21.03 1.69 10.50
C ASN A 22 -21.36 2.94 11.32
N ASN A 23 -21.84 2.75 12.55
CA ASN A 23 -22.13 3.84 13.47
C ASN A 23 -20.82 4.50 13.97
N ILE A 24 -20.69 5.81 13.77
CA ILE A 24 -19.47 6.56 14.10
C ILE A 24 -19.28 6.68 15.63
N GLU A 25 -20.35 6.80 16.41
CA GLU A 25 -20.28 6.91 17.87
C GLU A 25 -19.73 5.63 18.48
N GLU A 26 -20.21 4.47 18.04
CA GLU A 26 -19.68 3.16 18.45
C GLU A 26 -18.20 3.00 18.07
N LEU A 27 -17.81 3.45 16.87
CA LEU A 27 -16.41 3.43 16.44
C LEU A 27 -15.54 4.39 17.25
N TRP A 28 -16.06 5.55 17.64
CA TRP A 28 -15.33 6.51 18.47
C TRP A 28 -15.11 6.00 19.89
N GLU A 29 -16.09 5.29 20.46
CA GLU A 29 -15.95 4.64 21.76
C GLU A 29 -14.93 3.49 21.74
N ARG A 30 -14.82 2.77 20.62
CA ARG A 30 -13.98 1.56 20.53
C ARG A 30 -12.60 1.77 19.94
N GLN A 31 -12.46 2.57 18.89
CA GLN A 31 -11.20 2.83 18.19
C GLN A 31 -11.12 4.28 17.69
N PRO A 32 -11.04 5.27 18.59
CA PRO A 32 -10.98 6.67 18.21
C PRO A 32 -9.73 6.98 17.38
N THR A 33 -8.59 6.33 17.63
CA THR A 33 -7.37 6.61 16.86
C THR A 33 -7.49 6.16 15.42
N TYR A 34 -8.24 5.08 15.15
CA TYR A 34 -8.45 4.62 13.77
C TYR A 34 -9.31 5.61 12.98
N LEU A 35 -10.29 6.25 13.61
CA LEU A 35 -11.07 7.33 12.99
C LEU A 35 -10.19 8.54 12.63
N LEU A 36 -9.26 8.91 13.51
CA LEU A 36 -8.31 9.99 13.24
C LEU A 36 -7.38 9.67 12.07
N VAL A 37 -6.85 8.44 12.03
CA VAL A 37 -6.00 7.97 10.92
C VAL A 37 -6.78 7.98 9.61
N GLN A 38 -8.02 7.51 9.60
CA GLN A 38 -8.85 7.55 8.39
C GLN A 38 -9.12 8.98 7.92
N ALA A 39 -9.44 9.89 8.84
CA ALA A 39 -9.61 11.29 8.50
C ALA A 39 -8.32 11.89 7.89
N CYS A 40 -7.15 11.49 8.40
CA CYS A 40 -5.85 11.88 7.84
C CYS A 40 -5.70 11.42 6.38
N PHE A 41 -5.99 10.15 6.08
CA PHE A 41 -5.89 9.62 4.70
C PHE A 41 -6.93 10.22 3.76
N LEU A 42 -8.17 10.46 4.22
CA LEU A 42 -9.18 11.14 3.40
C LEU A 42 -8.78 12.60 3.11
N PHE A 43 -8.18 13.29 4.10
CA PHE A 43 -7.61 14.61 3.91
C PHE A 43 -6.43 14.57 2.91
N GLY A 44 -5.52 13.61 3.04
CA GLY A 44 -4.41 13.39 2.11
C GLY A 44 -4.88 13.09 0.68
N ALA A 45 -5.92 12.28 0.52
CA ALA A 45 -6.54 11.98 -0.76
C ALA A 45 -7.07 13.24 -1.43
N LEU A 46 -7.74 14.12 -0.67
CA LEU A 46 -8.21 15.41 -1.16
C LEU A 46 -7.05 16.33 -1.55
N MET A 47 -6.02 16.46 -0.72
CA MET A 47 -4.85 17.30 -1.01
C MET A 47 -4.09 16.83 -2.26
N THR A 48 -3.86 15.52 -2.38
CA THR A 48 -3.20 14.91 -3.55
C THR A 48 -4.05 15.04 -4.81
N PHE A 49 -5.39 14.90 -4.70
CA PHE A 49 -6.30 15.08 -5.82
C PHE A 49 -6.32 16.53 -6.33
N ILE A 50 -6.41 17.51 -5.42
CA ILE A 50 -6.34 18.94 -5.77
C ILE A 50 -5.00 19.23 -6.46
N HIS A 51 -3.88 18.77 -5.89
CA HIS A 51 -2.57 18.92 -6.51
C HIS A 51 -2.50 18.28 -7.90
N ALA A 52 -3.07 17.08 -8.08
CA ALA A 52 -3.10 16.39 -9.35
C ALA A 52 -3.87 17.16 -10.42
N TYR A 53 -5.06 17.64 -10.07
CA TYR A 53 -5.88 18.44 -10.98
C TYR A 53 -5.21 19.77 -11.35
N SER A 54 -4.63 20.47 -10.36
CA SER A 54 -3.95 21.75 -10.56
C SER A 54 -2.66 21.62 -11.38
N SER A 55 -1.94 20.51 -11.24
CA SER A 55 -0.68 20.26 -11.95
C SER A 55 -0.86 19.90 -13.44
N LYS A 56 -2.09 19.52 -13.85
CA LYS A 56 -2.47 19.17 -15.23
C LYS A 56 -1.60 18.05 -15.82
N GLY A 57 -1.62 17.88 -17.15
CA GLY A 57 -0.82 16.85 -17.82
C GLY A 57 -1.19 15.44 -17.35
N ARG A 58 -0.18 14.60 -17.12
CA ARG A 58 -0.40 13.21 -16.65
C ARG A 58 -0.56 13.07 -15.13
N TRP A 59 -0.62 14.16 -14.37
CA TRP A 59 -0.79 14.10 -12.91
C TRP A 59 -2.15 13.54 -12.47
N PRO A 60 -3.31 13.95 -13.05
CA PRO A 60 -4.59 13.32 -12.74
C PRO A 60 -4.60 11.82 -13.08
N LEU A 61 -3.97 11.45 -14.21
CA LEU A 61 -3.83 10.06 -14.61
C LEU A 61 -3.01 9.25 -13.59
N LEU A 62 -1.89 9.79 -13.11
CA LEU A 62 -1.09 9.16 -12.06
C LEU A 62 -1.94 8.89 -10.81
N TRP A 63 -2.72 9.88 -10.36
CA TRP A 63 -3.60 9.72 -9.21
C TRP A 63 -4.61 8.58 -9.42
N CYS A 64 -5.27 8.55 -10.57
CA CYS A 64 -6.18 7.45 -10.92
C CYS A 64 -5.46 6.09 -10.98
N CYS A 65 -4.25 6.03 -11.57
CA CYS A 65 -3.44 4.82 -11.62
C CYS A 65 -3.10 4.34 -10.21
N THR A 66 -2.79 5.23 -9.26
CA THR A 66 -2.49 4.81 -7.87
C THR A 66 -3.70 4.18 -7.18
N VAL A 67 -4.91 4.74 -7.36
CA VAL A 67 -6.15 4.12 -6.83
C VAL A 67 -6.38 2.76 -7.48
N CYS A 68 -6.29 2.69 -8.81
CA CYS A 68 -6.56 1.44 -9.53
C CYS A 68 -5.52 0.36 -9.22
N HIS A 69 -4.25 0.73 -9.09
CA HIS A 69 -3.20 -0.17 -8.66
C HIS A 69 -3.45 -0.73 -7.26
N GLY A 70 -3.87 0.12 -6.33
CA GLY A 70 -4.30 -0.31 -5.00
C GLY A 70 -5.43 -1.32 -5.05
N LEU A 71 -6.50 -1.02 -5.81
CA LEU A 71 -7.61 -1.97 -5.99
C LEU A 71 -7.18 -3.29 -6.62
N VAL A 72 -6.19 -3.30 -7.52
CA VAL A 72 -5.62 -4.54 -8.08
C VAL A 72 -4.90 -5.34 -6.99
N ILE A 73 -4.13 -4.69 -6.12
CA ILE A 73 -3.47 -5.34 -4.98
C ILE A 73 -4.50 -5.94 -4.03
N GLU A 74 -5.46 -5.14 -3.56
CA GLU A 74 -6.48 -5.60 -2.61
C GLU A 74 -7.35 -6.72 -3.23
N ALA A 75 -7.66 -6.63 -4.51
CA ALA A 75 -8.37 -7.68 -5.23
C ALA A 75 -7.60 -9.01 -5.22
N LEU A 76 -6.27 -9.00 -5.33
CA LEU A 76 -5.49 -10.23 -5.21
C LEU A 76 -5.56 -10.80 -3.80
N CYS A 77 -5.51 -9.96 -2.77
CA CYS A 77 -5.66 -10.40 -1.38
C CYS A 77 -7.06 -10.99 -1.08
N PHE A 78 -8.12 -10.52 -1.75
CA PHE A 78 -9.49 -10.98 -1.48
C PHE A 78 -10.02 -12.07 -2.41
N PHE A 79 -9.55 -12.15 -3.65
CA PHE A 79 -10.05 -13.12 -4.64
C PHE A 79 -9.15 -14.34 -4.83
N LEU A 80 -7.93 -14.34 -4.28
CA LEU A 80 -7.17 -15.56 -4.12
C LEU A 80 -7.77 -16.39 -2.96
N PRO A 81 -7.61 -17.73 -2.99
CA PRO A 81 -8.16 -18.60 -1.95
C PRO A 81 -7.77 -18.16 -0.54
N GLU A 82 -8.68 -18.29 0.43
CA GLU A 82 -8.49 -17.84 1.82
C GLU A 82 -7.24 -18.44 2.48
N ASP A 83 -6.87 -19.66 2.08
CA ASP A 83 -5.67 -20.39 2.49
C ASP A 83 -4.37 -19.93 1.80
N VAL A 84 -4.43 -18.87 0.97
CA VAL A 84 -3.28 -18.32 0.23
C VAL A 84 -3.15 -16.80 0.41
N ALA A 85 -4.22 -16.09 0.78
CA ALA A 85 -4.32 -14.65 0.55
C ALA A 85 -4.69 -13.78 1.77
N ASP A 86 -5.30 -14.37 2.81
CA ASP A 86 -5.72 -13.65 4.01
C ASP A 86 -4.52 -13.43 4.95
N ASN A 87 -3.70 -12.45 4.61
CA ASN A 87 -2.48 -12.09 5.34
C ASN A 87 -2.74 -11.14 6.51
N TYR A 88 -3.83 -10.38 6.46
CA TYR A 88 -4.22 -9.40 7.47
C TYR A 88 -5.73 -9.14 7.45
N TRP A 89 -6.25 -8.63 8.57
CA TRP A 89 -7.65 -8.23 8.71
C TRP A 89 -7.76 -6.82 9.30
N HIS A 90 -8.47 -5.95 8.60
CA HIS A 90 -8.77 -4.61 9.09
C HIS A 90 -9.91 -4.62 10.09
N SER A 91 -9.79 -3.75 11.08
CA SER A 91 -10.94 -3.38 11.90
C SER A 91 -11.99 -2.62 11.09
N GLN A 92 -13.20 -2.50 11.63
CA GLN A 92 -14.27 -1.78 10.94
C GLN A 92 -14.07 -0.27 10.96
N THR A 93 -14.52 0.36 9.88
CA THR A 93 -14.44 1.80 9.66
C THR A 93 -15.83 2.39 9.34
N PRO A 94 -16.04 3.72 9.35
CA PRO A 94 -17.35 4.30 9.05
C PRO A 94 -17.90 3.88 7.69
N VAL A 95 -17.02 3.72 6.69
CA VAL A 95 -17.35 3.18 5.37
C VAL A 95 -16.39 2.03 5.05
N VAL A 96 -16.95 0.85 4.83
CA VAL A 96 -16.21 -0.37 4.43
C VAL A 96 -16.90 -1.01 3.23
N PHE A 97 -16.13 -1.55 2.30
CA PHE A 97 -16.62 -2.23 1.10
C PHE A 97 -16.40 -3.74 1.18
N LEU A 98 -17.01 -4.49 0.25
CA LEU A 98 -16.73 -5.90 -0.03
C LEU A 98 -16.90 -6.81 1.21
N GLY A 99 -18.10 -6.82 1.77
CA GLY A 99 -18.48 -7.61 2.93
C GLY A 99 -17.92 -7.09 4.25
N GLY A 100 -17.35 -5.88 4.27
CA GLY A 100 -16.69 -5.34 5.47
C GLY A 100 -15.19 -5.63 5.52
N ARG A 101 -14.55 -5.89 4.37
CA ARG A 101 -13.11 -6.22 4.27
C ARG A 101 -12.23 -5.08 3.76
N LEU A 102 -12.77 -4.15 2.97
CA LEU A 102 -12.01 -3.07 2.34
C LEU A 102 -12.41 -1.70 2.89
N PRO A 103 -11.73 -1.15 3.91
CA PRO A 103 -11.98 0.20 4.40
C PRO A 103 -11.81 1.26 3.31
N LEU A 104 -12.63 2.30 3.32
CA LEU A 104 -12.55 3.40 2.34
C LEU A 104 -11.15 4.05 2.29
N HIS A 105 -10.51 4.24 3.44
CA HIS A 105 -9.20 4.89 3.48
C HIS A 105 -8.09 4.06 2.80
N ILE A 106 -8.21 2.73 2.76
CA ILE A 106 -7.25 1.84 2.06
C ILE A 106 -7.31 2.06 0.54
N ILE A 107 -8.50 2.34 -0.02
CA ILE A 107 -8.65 2.69 -1.44
C ILE A 107 -7.84 3.95 -1.79
N VAL A 108 -7.74 4.90 -0.85
CA VAL A 108 -7.02 6.16 -1.05
C VAL A 108 -5.64 6.23 -0.39
N LEU A 109 -5.20 5.14 0.25
CA LEU A 109 -3.86 5.00 0.83
C LEU A 109 -2.78 5.12 -0.25
N TYR A 110 -2.98 4.45 -1.38
CA TYR A 110 -2.02 4.42 -2.48
C TYR A 110 -1.76 5.82 -3.08
N PRO A 111 -2.77 6.67 -3.37
CA PRO A 111 -2.53 8.08 -3.66
C PRO A 111 -1.73 8.81 -2.57
N CYS A 112 -2.08 8.65 -1.29
CA CYS A 112 -1.38 9.34 -0.21
C CYS A 112 0.11 9.01 -0.19
N PHE A 113 0.49 7.77 -0.50
CA PHE A 113 1.89 7.34 -0.54
C PHE A 113 2.57 7.55 -1.89
N TYR A 114 2.06 6.90 -2.94
CA TYR A 114 2.73 6.77 -4.23
C TYR A 114 2.72 8.10 -4.99
N TYR A 115 1.57 8.80 -5.00
CA TYR A 115 1.46 10.08 -5.69
C TYR A 115 2.36 11.12 -5.02
N GLN A 116 2.30 11.20 -3.69
CA GLN A 116 3.08 12.14 -2.90
C GLN A 116 4.60 11.90 -3.06
N ALA A 117 5.04 10.64 -2.97
CA ALA A 117 6.42 10.26 -3.21
C ALA A 117 6.86 10.60 -4.63
N THR A 118 6.04 10.33 -5.64
CA THR A 118 6.32 10.67 -7.05
C THR A 118 6.43 12.18 -7.25
N ALA A 119 5.54 12.97 -6.65
CA ALA A 119 5.58 14.42 -6.71
C ALA A 119 6.87 15.01 -6.13
N ALA A 120 7.33 14.48 -4.98
CA ALA A 120 8.58 14.87 -4.34
C ALA A 120 9.80 14.45 -5.18
N VAL A 121 9.88 13.19 -5.60
CA VAL A 121 11.00 12.66 -6.38
C VAL A 121 11.13 13.34 -7.74
N ASN A 122 10.01 13.72 -8.35
CA ASN A 122 10.03 14.43 -9.62
C ASN A 122 10.84 15.75 -9.55
N LYS A 123 11.00 16.38 -8.38
CA LYS A 123 11.83 17.58 -8.23
C LYS A 123 13.33 17.30 -8.45
N PHE A 124 13.80 16.07 -8.20
CA PHE A 124 15.19 15.67 -8.44
C PHE A 124 15.49 15.38 -9.92
N GLN A 125 14.46 15.25 -10.77
CA GLN A 125 14.62 15.06 -12.22
C GLN A 125 15.49 13.84 -12.57
N PHE A 126 15.33 12.76 -11.81
CA PHE A 126 16.00 11.48 -12.03
C PHE A 126 15.64 10.85 -13.39
N SER A 127 16.45 9.86 -13.79
CA SER A 127 16.14 9.05 -14.96
C SER A 127 15.07 7.99 -14.62
N ILE A 128 14.48 7.39 -15.65
CA ILE A 128 13.53 6.29 -15.52
C ILE A 128 14.07 5.08 -14.73
N TRP A 129 15.39 4.92 -14.66
CA TRP A 129 16.05 3.83 -13.96
C TRP A 129 16.34 4.13 -12.48
N THR A 130 16.17 5.37 -12.04
CA THR A 130 16.47 5.78 -10.65
C THR A 130 15.22 6.29 -9.96
N GLU A 131 14.37 7.03 -10.67
CA GLU A 131 13.12 7.59 -10.15
C GLU A 131 12.26 6.54 -9.42
N PRO A 132 12.07 5.30 -9.92
CA PRO A 132 11.27 4.30 -9.21
C PRO A 132 11.82 3.92 -7.84
N PHE A 133 13.13 3.77 -7.71
CA PHE A 133 13.76 3.40 -6.44
C PHE A 133 13.73 4.53 -5.42
N ALA A 134 13.88 5.78 -5.88
CA ALA A 134 13.70 6.95 -5.01
C ALA A 134 12.25 7.11 -4.53
N VAL A 135 11.27 6.83 -5.40
CA VAL A 135 9.86 6.84 -5.01
C VAL A 135 9.60 5.77 -3.96
N ALA A 136 10.12 4.56 -4.16
CA ALA A 136 9.97 3.47 -3.20
C ALA A 136 10.53 3.80 -1.81
N LEU A 137 11.72 4.41 -1.74
CA LEU A 137 12.29 4.84 -0.45
C LEU A 137 11.41 5.88 0.27
N LEU A 138 10.78 6.81 -0.46
CA LEU A 138 9.86 7.78 0.14
C LEU A 138 8.50 7.18 0.50
N VAL A 139 8.02 6.16 -0.22
CA VAL A 139 6.84 5.39 0.16
C VAL A 139 7.10 4.68 1.49
N LEU A 140 8.24 3.98 1.61
CA LEU A 140 8.63 3.34 2.88
C LEU A 140 8.68 4.32 4.05
N LEU A 141 9.26 5.51 3.83
CA LEU A 141 9.36 6.51 4.88
C LEU A 141 7.98 6.96 5.41
N GLN A 142 6.99 7.06 4.52
CA GLN A 142 5.61 7.44 4.89
C GLN A 142 4.85 6.27 5.54
N ASP A 143 5.14 5.06 5.09
CA ASP A 143 4.49 3.82 5.49
C ASP A 143 4.90 3.37 6.89
N VAL A 144 6.20 3.42 7.24
CA VAL A 144 6.72 2.95 8.54
C VAL A 144 5.92 3.44 9.77
N PRO A 145 5.63 4.74 9.95
CA PRO A 145 4.84 5.18 11.09
C PRO A 145 3.37 4.74 11.01
N TYR A 146 2.81 4.65 9.81
CA TYR A 146 1.45 4.15 9.61
C TYR A 146 1.37 2.67 10.02
N ASP A 147 2.29 1.85 9.55
CA ASP A 147 2.29 0.42 9.79
C ASP A 147 2.49 0.07 11.27
N ILE A 148 3.50 0.69 11.90
CA ILE A 148 3.82 0.43 13.31
C ILE A 148 2.68 0.87 14.22
N ILE A 149 2.14 2.08 13.99
CA ILE A 149 1.07 2.61 14.85
C ILE A 149 -0.25 1.91 14.58
N GLY A 150 -0.57 1.62 13.31
CA GLY A 150 -1.79 0.90 12.95
C GLY A 150 -1.86 -0.47 13.62
N VAL A 151 -0.78 -1.25 13.57
CA VAL A 151 -0.71 -2.54 14.28
C VAL A 151 -0.73 -2.35 15.79
N LYS A 152 0.02 -1.37 16.33
CA LYS A 152 0.04 -1.08 17.78
C LYS A 152 -1.36 -0.82 18.33
N PHE A 153 -2.20 -0.08 17.61
CA PHE A 153 -3.59 0.23 17.99
C PHE A 153 -4.62 -0.74 17.39
N VAL A 154 -4.16 -1.84 16.79
CA VAL A 154 -5.03 -2.91 16.27
C VAL A 154 -6.03 -2.40 15.21
N HIS A 155 -5.61 -1.41 14.41
CA HIS A 155 -6.35 -0.94 13.23
C HIS A 155 -6.46 -2.04 12.19
N TRP A 156 -5.43 -2.89 12.13
CA TRP A 156 -5.47 -4.21 11.53
C TRP A 156 -4.56 -5.16 12.29
N THR A 157 -4.78 -6.45 12.07
CA THR A 157 -3.96 -7.54 12.59
C THR A 157 -3.37 -8.33 11.43
N TRP A 158 -2.18 -8.85 11.63
CA TRP A 158 -1.50 -9.73 10.67
C TRP A 158 -1.73 -11.19 11.08
N HIS A 159 -1.70 -12.10 10.13
CA HIS A 159 -1.75 -13.54 10.41
C HIS A 159 -0.55 -13.97 11.25
N ASP A 160 -0.79 -14.61 12.39
CA ASP A 160 0.26 -14.89 13.39
C ASP A 160 1.17 -16.06 13.01
N THR A 161 0.65 -17.04 12.27
CA THR A 161 1.33 -18.32 12.01
C THR A 161 1.80 -18.51 10.57
N ASP A 162 1.58 -17.52 9.69
CA ASP A 162 2.15 -17.53 8.34
C ASP A 162 3.69 -17.40 8.41
N PRO A 163 4.45 -18.39 7.91
CA PRO A 163 5.91 -18.33 7.87
C PRO A 163 6.47 -17.12 7.13
N ASN A 164 5.75 -16.56 6.15
CA ASN A 164 6.18 -15.36 5.44
C ASN A 164 6.01 -14.09 6.29
N LEU A 165 5.12 -14.11 7.28
CA LEU A 165 4.83 -12.94 8.12
C LEU A 165 5.44 -13.04 9.52
N PHE A 166 6.12 -14.16 9.82
CA PHE A 166 6.64 -14.47 11.14
C PHE A 166 7.71 -13.48 11.62
N ASP A 167 8.66 -13.12 10.76
CA ASP A 167 9.75 -12.19 11.07
C ASP A 167 9.23 -10.75 11.11
N ARG A 168 9.28 -10.11 12.29
CA ARG A 168 8.59 -8.83 12.56
C ARG A 168 9.47 -7.76 13.19
N HIS A 169 9.08 -6.50 12.97
CA HIS A 169 9.58 -5.30 13.62
C HIS A 169 8.40 -4.54 14.21
N TYR A 170 8.35 -4.38 15.54
CA TYR A 170 7.19 -3.81 16.24
C TYR A 170 5.85 -4.45 15.83
N TRP A 171 5.82 -5.79 15.74
CA TRP A 171 4.68 -6.60 15.28
C TRP A 171 4.30 -6.47 13.80
N VAL A 172 4.94 -5.57 13.05
CA VAL A 172 4.79 -5.46 11.59
C VAL A 172 5.73 -6.45 10.90
N PRO A 173 5.26 -7.31 9.99
CA PRO A 173 6.12 -8.19 9.21
C PRO A 173 7.13 -7.40 8.35
N TRP A 174 8.39 -7.84 8.32
CA TRP A 174 9.39 -7.26 7.40
C TRP A 174 8.96 -7.33 5.93
N ASN A 175 8.10 -8.31 5.61
CA ASN A 175 7.50 -8.46 4.28
C ASN A 175 6.61 -7.30 3.88
N SER A 176 5.96 -6.62 4.83
CA SER A 176 5.17 -5.41 4.54
C SER A 176 6.06 -4.32 3.94
N TYR A 177 7.21 -4.05 4.57
CA TYR A 177 8.16 -3.07 4.05
C TYR A 177 8.77 -3.51 2.72
N PHE A 178 9.12 -4.79 2.57
CA PHE A 178 9.57 -5.29 1.27
C PHE A 178 8.49 -5.08 0.19
N PHE A 179 7.23 -5.35 0.54
CA PHE A 179 6.07 -5.18 -0.33
C PHE A 179 5.93 -3.74 -0.81
N HIS A 180 5.87 -2.79 0.12
CA HIS A 180 5.77 -1.37 -0.23
C HIS A 180 6.95 -0.91 -1.09
N ALA A 181 8.17 -1.38 -0.83
CA ALA A 181 9.34 -1.06 -1.64
C ALA A 181 9.23 -1.59 -3.08
N ALA A 182 8.95 -2.89 -3.23
CA ALA A 182 8.96 -3.56 -4.53
C ALA A 182 7.81 -3.11 -5.42
N PHE A 183 6.60 -2.99 -4.86
CA PHE A 183 5.39 -2.65 -5.62
C PHE A 183 5.39 -1.19 -6.06
N SER A 184 5.84 -0.27 -5.20
CA SER A 184 5.96 1.14 -5.58
C SER A 184 7.06 1.38 -6.62
N ALA A 185 8.22 0.71 -6.49
CA ALA A 185 9.26 0.76 -7.52
C ALA A 185 8.74 0.20 -8.86
N SER A 186 8.09 -0.95 -8.84
CA SER A 186 7.52 -1.55 -10.05
C SER A 186 6.45 -0.66 -10.69
N PHE A 187 5.49 -0.15 -9.90
CA PHE A 187 4.45 0.76 -10.37
C PHE A 187 5.04 2.00 -11.04
N THR A 188 5.96 2.69 -10.37
CA THR A 188 6.59 3.90 -10.92
C THR A 188 7.40 3.61 -12.17
N PHE A 189 8.11 2.47 -12.20
CA PHE A 189 8.81 2.03 -13.39
C PHE A 189 7.85 1.87 -14.57
N TRP A 190 6.78 1.09 -14.43
CA TRP A 190 5.83 0.85 -15.52
C TRP A 190 5.09 2.11 -15.97
N PHE A 191 4.67 2.98 -15.03
CA PHE A 191 3.99 4.24 -15.34
C PHE A 191 4.78 5.12 -16.31
N HIS A 192 6.10 5.10 -16.15
CA HIS A 192 7.05 5.81 -16.99
C HIS A 192 7.47 5.00 -18.22
N PHE A 193 7.70 3.69 -18.06
CA PHE A 193 8.27 2.82 -19.09
C PHE A 193 7.32 2.57 -20.26
N ILE A 194 6.03 2.32 -19.97
CA ILE A 194 4.99 2.11 -21.01
C ILE A 194 4.95 3.31 -21.98
N ARG A 195 5.27 4.50 -21.46
CA ARG A 195 5.33 5.76 -22.22
C ARG A 195 6.69 6.05 -22.84
N SER A 196 7.76 5.38 -22.40
CA SER A 196 9.15 5.69 -22.75
C SER A 196 9.60 5.18 -24.12
N GLY A 197 8.72 4.50 -24.86
CA GLY A 197 8.99 3.93 -26.18
C GLY A 197 9.72 4.89 -27.11
N THR A 198 10.99 4.54 -27.37
CA THR A 198 11.90 4.91 -28.46
C THR A 198 12.42 6.37 -28.57
N GLY A 199 13.71 6.52 -28.23
CA GLY A 199 14.61 7.55 -28.79
C GLY A 199 14.51 8.96 -28.19
N GLY A 200 15.66 9.58 -27.91
CA GLY A 200 15.78 10.97 -27.47
C GLY A 200 16.81 11.16 -26.35
N THR A 201 17.25 12.40 -26.15
CA THR A 201 18.20 12.74 -25.08
C THR A 201 17.52 12.74 -23.70
N LYS A 202 18.29 12.72 -22.60
CA LYS A 202 17.77 12.82 -21.22
C LYS A 202 16.85 14.04 -21.01
N LYS A 203 17.10 15.15 -21.73
CA LYS A 203 16.25 16.37 -21.69
C LYS A 203 14.89 16.15 -22.35
N ASP A 204 14.83 15.36 -23.41
CA ASP A 204 13.59 15.07 -24.15
C ASP A 204 12.70 14.10 -23.38
N TRP A 205 13.29 13.18 -22.61
CA TRP A 205 12.55 12.33 -21.67
C TRP A 205 11.78 13.16 -20.62
N ARG A 206 12.46 14.09 -19.94
CA ARG A 206 11.89 14.88 -18.83
C ARG A 206 10.68 15.72 -19.27
N LYS A 207 10.73 16.29 -20.48
CA LYS A 207 9.60 17.06 -21.03
C LYS A 207 8.43 16.15 -21.42
N ARG A 208 8.72 15.00 -22.04
CA ARG A 208 7.69 14.08 -22.54
C ARG A 208 6.98 13.31 -21.42
N LYS A 209 7.65 13.02 -20.28
CA LYS A 209 7.09 12.12 -19.26
C LYS A 209 5.75 12.58 -18.66
N TRP A 210 5.48 13.88 -18.65
CA TRP A 210 4.24 14.48 -18.11
C TRP A 210 3.27 15.01 -19.16
N GLN A 211 3.61 14.90 -20.46
CA GLN A 211 2.74 15.34 -21.56
C GLN A 211 1.67 14.29 -21.85
N ILE A 212 0.42 14.73 -21.97
CA ILE A 212 -0.71 13.89 -22.42
C ILE A 212 -0.56 13.62 -23.91
N GLN A 213 -0.80 12.38 -24.34
CA GLN A 213 -0.93 12.04 -25.77
C GLN A 213 -2.37 11.67 -26.16
N SER A 214 -2.56 10.69 -27.03
CA SER A 214 -3.89 10.21 -27.41
C SER A 214 -4.59 9.53 -26.24
N THR A 215 -5.91 9.68 -26.18
CA THR A 215 -6.76 9.06 -25.15
C THR A 215 -6.57 7.55 -25.06
N SER A 216 -6.43 6.87 -26.21
CA SER A 216 -6.19 5.41 -26.26
C SER A 216 -4.84 5.01 -25.64
N SER A 217 -3.80 5.82 -25.86
CA SER A 217 -2.48 5.58 -25.28
C SER A 217 -2.49 5.77 -23.76
N GLU A 218 -3.18 6.79 -23.26
CA GLU A 218 -3.27 7.02 -21.81
C GLU A 218 -4.19 6.00 -21.13
N ALA A 219 -5.26 5.56 -21.79
CA ALA A 219 -6.10 4.46 -21.30
C ALA A 219 -5.34 3.13 -21.23
N LEU A 220 -4.53 2.83 -22.24
CA LEU A 220 -3.65 1.65 -22.20
C LEU A 220 -2.60 1.77 -21.08
N ALA A 221 -1.97 2.93 -20.94
CA ALA A 221 -1.02 3.18 -19.86
C ALA A 221 -1.66 3.05 -18.48
N PHE A 222 -2.90 3.51 -18.31
CA PHE A 222 -3.67 3.36 -17.07
C PHE A 222 -3.83 1.89 -16.69
N VAL A 223 -4.37 1.08 -17.61
CA VAL A 223 -4.61 -0.36 -17.35
C VAL A 223 -3.30 -1.09 -17.11
N LEU A 224 -2.33 -0.93 -18.01
CA LEU A 224 -1.06 -1.64 -17.94
C LEU A 224 -0.25 -1.24 -16.69
N THR A 225 -0.21 0.03 -16.31
CA THR A 225 0.52 0.45 -15.09
C THR A 225 -0.10 -0.18 -13.86
N SER A 226 -1.44 -0.15 -13.75
CA SER A 226 -2.15 -0.62 -12.56
C SER A 226 -1.93 -2.13 -12.34
N VAL A 227 -1.90 -2.92 -13.42
CA VAL A 227 -1.69 -4.37 -13.37
C VAL A 227 -0.20 -4.73 -13.30
N LEU A 228 0.63 -4.20 -14.21
CA LEU A 228 2.06 -4.56 -14.27
C LEU A 228 2.85 -4.06 -13.06
N GLY A 229 2.40 -2.99 -12.40
CA GLY A 229 2.94 -2.56 -11.11
C GLY A 229 2.94 -3.70 -10.10
N CYS A 230 1.81 -4.41 -9.97
CA CYS A 230 1.69 -5.56 -9.09
C CYS A 230 2.55 -6.73 -9.58
N VAL A 231 2.45 -7.10 -10.87
CA VAL A 231 3.21 -8.22 -11.44
C VAL A 231 4.72 -8.04 -11.23
N GLY A 232 5.26 -6.86 -11.50
CA GLY A 232 6.68 -6.58 -11.31
C GLY A 232 7.11 -6.59 -9.84
N GLY A 233 6.24 -6.14 -8.92
CA GLY A 233 6.47 -6.26 -7.48
C GLY A 233 6.58 -7.72 -7.06
N THR A 234 5.64 -8.56 -7.48
CA THR A 234 5.65 -10.01 -7.23
C THR A 234 6.88 -10.71 -7.82
N ILE A 235 7.32 -10.32 -9.02
CA ILE A 235 8.56 -10.85 -9.61
C ILE A 235 9.77 -10.53 -8.74
N MET A 236 9.86 -9.33 -8.14
CA MET A 236 10.95 -9.01 -7.20
C MET A 236 10.92 -9.91 -5.96
N PHE A 237 9.75 -10.23 -5.42
CA PHE A 237 9.62 -11.24 -4.35
C PHE A 237 10.13 -12.61 -4.79
N MET A 238 9.71 -13.07 -5.97
CA MET A 238 10.11 -14.38 -6.52
C MET A 238 11.62 -14.48 -6.77
N LEU A 239 12.28 -13.38 -7.16
CA LEU A 239 13.70 -13.38 -7.49
C LEU A 239 14.63 -13.12 -6.30
N ILE A 240 14.16 -12.40 -5.28
CA ILE A 240 15.00 -11.98 -4.16
C ILE A 240 14.49 -12.58 -2.85
N TYR A 241 13.24 -12.30 -2.50
CA TYR A 241 12.69 -12.70 -1.20
C TYR A 241 12.63 -14.22 -1.05
N HIS A 242 11.88 -14.91 -1.92
CA HIS A 242 11.65 -16.35 -1.77
C HIS A 242 12.93 -17.21 -1.85
N PRO A 243 13.91 -16.92 -2.73
CA PRO A 243 15.17 -17.66 -2.72
C PRO A 243 15.99 -17.47 -1.45
N LEU A 244 16.03 -16.24 -0.90
CA LEU A 244 16.81 -15.96 0.31
C LEU A 244 16.10 -16.47 1.58
N HIS A 245 14.82 -16.16 1.73
CA HIS A 245 14.04 -16.53 2.91
C HIS A 245 13.59 -17.99 2.85
N ASP A 246 12.77 -18.38 1.87
CA ASP A 246 12.12 -19.70 1.86
C ASP A 246 13.04 -20.87 1.47
N MET A 247 14.09 -20.61 0.70
CA MET A 247 15.03 -21.65 0.26
C MET A 247 16.28 -21.73 1.13
N LEU A 248 16.83 -20.58 1.55
CA LEU A 248 18.06 -20.52 2.36
C LEU A 248 17.82 -20.27 3.85
N GLY A 249 16.58 -19.96 4.27
CA GLY A 249 16.25 -19.72 5.68
C GLY A 249 16.82 -18.40 6.22
N ILE A 250 17.08 -17.42 5.36
CA ILE A 250 17.58 -16.11 5.77
C ILE A 250 16.42 -15.27 6.31
N HIS A 251 16.58 -14.73 7.51
CA HIS A 251 15.59 -13.88 8.18
C HIS A 251 15.15 -12.70 7.28
N SER A 252 13.86 -12.39 7.25
CA SER A 252 13.26 -11.40 6.34
C SER A 252 13.78 -9.98 6.53
N GLU A 253 14.24 -9.64 7.73
CA GLU A 253 14.94 -8.37 7.97
C GLU A 253 16.15 -8.20 7.03
N ILE A 254 16.94 -9.26 6.87
CA ILE A 254 18.16 -9.22 6.04
C ILE A 254 17.79 -9.09 4.58
N THR A 255 16.74 -9.80 4.12
CA THR A 255 16.29 -9.73 2.72
C THR A 255 15.77 -8.33 2.39
N PHE A 256 15.02 -7.70 3.32
CA PHE A 256 14.61 -6.31 3.21
C PHE A 256 15.80 -5.34 3.17
N PHE A 257 16.76 -5.43 4.09
CA PHE A 257 17.89 -4.51 4.13
C PHE A 257 18.81 -4.63 2.91
N ILE A 258 18.90 -5.81 2.28
CA ILE A 258 19.59 -5.96 0.99
C ILE A 258 18.92 -5.10 -0.08
N VAL A 259 17.60 -5.20 -0.24
CA VAL A 259 16.85 -4.41 -1.22
C VAL A 259 16.89 -2.92 -0.88
N PHE A 260 16.71 -2.56 0.39
CA PHE A 260 16.80 -1.18 0.86
C PHE A 260 18.17 -0.58 0.57
N ALA A 261 19.26 -1.29 0.87
CA ALA A 261 20.62 -0.85 0.58
C ALA A 261 20.86 -0.71 -0.92
N MET A 262 20.37 -1.65 -1.74
CA MET A 262 20.46 -1.55 -3.20
C MET A 262 19.76 -0.29 -3.73
N PHE A 263 18.55 0.01 -3.24
CA PHE A 263 17.81 1.21 -3.65
C PHE A 263 18.54 2.47 -3.24
N CYS A 264 19.01 2.54 -1.99
CA CYS A 264 19.83 3.65 -1.48
C CYS A 264 21.09 3.86 -2.32
N LEU A 265 21.81 2.80 -2.69
CA LEU A 265 23.02 2.90 -3.51
C LEU A 265 22.73 3.40 -4.93
N ILE A 266 21.63 2.94 -5.55
CA ILE A 266 21.21 3.41 -6.88
C ILE A 266 20.90 4.91 -6.84
N VAL A 267 20.14 5.35 -5.83
CA VAL A 267 19.75 6.76 -5.66
C VAL A 267 20.96 7.62 -5.29
N TRP A 268 21.80 7.16 -4.37
CA TRP A 268 23.04 7.84 -3.97
C TRP A 268 23.96 8.07 -5.16
N LYS A 269 24.17 7.03 -5.98
CA LYS A 269 24.94 7.14 -7.22
C LYS A 269 24.32 8.18 -8.15
N ALA A 270 23.01 8.14 -8.35
CA ALA A 270 22.35 9.10 -9.23
C ALA A 270 22.47 10.55 -8.72
N ILE A 271 22.38 10.80 -7.42
CA ILE A 271 22.58 12.12 -6.82
C ILE A 271 24.04 12.57 -7.01
N SER A 272 25.00 11.71 -6.67
CA SER A 272 26.44 12.01 -6.72
C SER A 272 26.96 12.31 -8.13
N PHE A 273 26.41 11.64 -9.15
CA PHE A 273 26.81 11.83 -10.56
C PHE A 273 25.90 12.77 -11.34
N SER A 274 24.76 13.17 -10.77
CA SER A 274 23.96 14.26 -11.34
C SER A 274 24.62 15.57 -10.93
N GLY A 275 25.46 16.13 -11.78
CA GLY A 275 25.94 17.51 -11.67
C GLY A 275 24.81 18.52 -11.88
N ALA A 276 23.70 18.36 -11.15
CA ALA A 276 22.45 19.06 -11.30
C ALA A 276 22.58 20.48 -10.75
N THR A 277 23.16 21.36 -11.56
CA THR A 277 23.09 22.82 -11.43
C THR A 277 21.83 23.38 -12.11
N ASP A 278 20.74 22.63 -12.16
CA ASP A 278 19.48 23.13 -12.74
C ASP A 278 18.76 24.02 -11.72
N LYS A 279 18.35 25.22 -12.18
CA LYS A 279 17.64 26.24 -11.37
C LYS A 279 16.57 25.58 -10.50
N HIS A 280 16.75 25.64 -9.18
CA HIS A 280 15.69 25.31 -8.23
C HIS A 280 14.48 26.21 -8.50
N CYS A 281 13.48 25.68 -9.19
CA CYS A 281 12.15 26.26 -9.12
C CYS A 281 11.62 25.94 -7.73
N GLY A 282 11.49 26.97 -6.89
CA GLY A 282 10.91 26.83 -5.55
C GLY A 282 9.51 26.21 -5.60
N PRO A 283 8.98 25.78 -4.43
CA PRO A 283 7.67 25.14 -4.36
C PRO A 283 6.60 26.09 -4.91
N VAL A 284 5.73 25.55 -5.77
CA VAL A 284 4.52 26.26 -6.20
C VAL A 284 3.45 26.11 -5.11
N PHE A 285 2.44 26.99 -5.10
CA PHE A 285 1.39 26.99 -4.08
C PHE A 285 0.80 25.59 -3.81
N HIS A 286 0.53 24.82 -4.87
CA HIS A 286 -0.03 23.49 -4.74
C HIS A 286 0.92 22.48 -4.08
N ASP A 287 2.26 22.64 -4.21
CA ASP A 287 3.23 21.77 -3.53
C ASP A 287 3.07 21.85 -1.99
N TYR A 288 2.64 23.01 -1.47
CA TYR A 288 2.37 23.17 -0.03
C TYR A 288 1.18 22.36 0.45
N LEU A 289 0.23 21.98 -0.42
CA LEU A 289 -0.87 21.08 -0.04
C LEU A 289 -0.33 19.68 0.31
N LEU A 290 0.66 19.21 -0.46
CA LEU A 290 1.32 17.95 -0.19
C LEU A 290 2.11 18.02 1.12
N LEU A 291 2.87 19.10 1.33
CA LEU A 291 3.60 19.30 2.59
C LEU A 291 2.64 19.39 3.78
N CYS A 292 1.51 20.07 3.64
CA CYS A 292 0.49 20.16 4.67
C CYS A 292 -0.01 18.78 5.08
N HIS A 293 -0.35 17.91 4.11
CA HIS A 293 -0.70 16.52 4.39
C HIS A 293 0.42 15.78 5.12
N LEU A 294 1.68 15.86 4.67
CA LEU A 294 2.79 15.16 5.33
C LEU A 294 2.97 15.61 6.79
N VAL A 295 2.86 16.92 7.05
CA VAL A 295 2.94 17.46 8.41
C VAL A 295 1.81 16.87 9.27
N VAL A 296 0.58 16.83 8.76
CA VAL A 296 -0.57 16.25 9.48
C VAL A 296 -0.36 14.74 9.70
N HIS A 297 0.05 14.00 8.68
CA HIS A 297 0.36 12.56 8.73
C HIS A 297 1.34 12.24 9.83
N TYR A 298 2.56 12.80 9.77
CA TYR A 298 3.58 12.53 10.77
C TYR A 298 3.20 13.07 12.16
N SER A 299 2.49 14.20 12.24
CA SER A 299 2.04 14.72 13.53
C SER A 299 1.02 13.81 14.20
N ILE A 300 0.05 13.28 13.45
CA ILE A 300 -0.93 12.33 13.98
C ILE A 300 -0.22 11.08 14.50
N PHE A 301 0.62 10.44 13.69
CA PHE A 301 1.32 9.22 14.14
C PHE A 301 2.26 9.48 15.31
N LEU A 302 2.93 10.63 15.36
CA LEU A 302 3.76 11.02 16.51
C LEU A 302 2.92 11.25 17.77
N ILE A 303 1.78 11.94 17.67
CA ILE A 303 0.87 12.17 18.80
C ILE A 303 0.33 10.84 19.32
N LEU A 304 -0.11 9.94 18.43
CA LEU A 304 -0.58 8.61 18.81
C LEU A 304 0.53 7.78 19.46
N ALA A 305 1.77 7.87 18.97
CA ALA A 305 2.91 7.17 19.53
C ALA A 305 3.22 7.63 20.97
N LEU A 306 3.15 8.93 21.24
CA LEU A 306 3.52 9.55 22.52
C LEU A 306 2.41 9.53 23.56
N PHE A 307 1.15 9.68 23.13
CA PHE A 307 0.02 9.94 24.04
C PHE A 307 -1.12 8.91 23.93
N GLY A 308 -1.14 8.08 22.89
CA GLY A 308 -2.20 7.08 22.74
C GLY A 308 -1.97 5.88 23.65
N SER A 309 -3.08 5.33 24.15
CA SER A 309 -3.15 4.14 25.01
C SER A 309 -3.79 2.98 24.23
N PRO A 310 -3.00 2.09 23.61
CA PRO A 310 -3.52 0.96 22.83
C PRO A 310 -4.42 0.02 23.62
N GLU A 311 -4.20 -0.10 24.93
CA GLU A 311 -4.97 -0.95 25.85
C GLU A 311 -6.45 -0.55 25.95
N ASN A 312 -6.79 0.66 25.54
CA ASN A 312 -8.16 1.17 25.53
C ASN A 312 -8.87 0.94 24.19
N GLU A 313 -8.19 0.40 23.17
CA GLU A 313 -8.77 0.19 21.85
C GLU A 313 -9.24 -1.26 21.65
N ILE A 314 -10.45 -1.41 21.11
CA ILE A 314 -11.07 -2.71 20.86
C ILE A 314 -11.36 -2.84 19.36
N SER A 315 -10.57 -3.66 18.69
CA SER A 315 -10.74 -3.95 17.27
C SER A 315 -11.96 -4.83 17.01
N ILE A 316 -12.84 -4.38 16.11
CA ILE A 316 -14.09 -5.05 15.76
C ILE A 316 -14.09 -5.48 14.29
N GLY A 317 -14.82 -6.55 13.97
CA GLY A 317 -14.92 -7.06 12.59
C GLY A 317 -14.26 -8.42 12.42
N TYR A 318 -13.66 -8.64 11.25
CA TYR A 318 -12.98 -9.88 10.93
C TYR A 318 -11.63 -9.94 11.63
N HIS A 319 -11.29 -11.15 12.06
CA HIS A 319 -10.04 -11.51 12.71
C HIS A 319 -9.64 -12.91 12.26
N GLU A 320 -8.39 -13.31 12.53
CA GLU A 320 -7.91 -14.67 12.27
C GLU A 320 -8.87 -15.69 12.89
N GLN A 321 -9.29 -16.67 12.08
CA GLN A 321 -10.25 -17.68 12.54
C GLN A 321 -9.58 -18.65 13.51
N ILE A 322 -10.18 -18.79 14.68
CA ILE A 322 -9.73 -19.71 15.72
C ILE A 322 -10.09 -21.14 15.31
N GLY A 323 -9.11 -22.06 15.35
CA GLY A 323 -9.36 -23.47 15.07
C GLY A 323 -8.58 -24.43 15.98
N PRO A 324 -8.83 -25.74 15.86
CA PRO A 324 -8.20 -26.73 16.73
C PRO A 324 -6.69 -26.84 16.45
N CYS A 325 -5.86 -26.66 17.48
CA CYS A 325 -4.38 -26.65 17.43
C CYS A 325 -3.72 -27.89 16.80
N ASN A 326 -4.48 -28.98 16.65
CA ASN A 326 -4.02 -30.23 16.06
C ASN A 326 -4.17 -30.28 14.54
N GLN A 327 -4.75 -29.24 13.92
CA GLN A 327 -4.93 -29.17 12.48
C GLN A 327 -3.97 -28.15 11.88
N THR A 328 -3.22 -28.62 10.88
CA THR A 328 -2.42 -27.77 10.01
C THR A 328 -3.09 -27.63 8.67
N VAL A 329 -3.19 -26.40 8.16
CA VAL A 329 -3.60 -26.12 6.78
C VAL A 329 -2.35 -26.09 5.91
N GLN A 330 -2.46 -26.67 4.73
CA GLN A 330 -1.40 -26.64 3.72
C GLN A 330 -1.44 -25.31 2.99
N PHE A 331 -0.36 -24.55 3.06
CA PHE A 331 -0.19 -23.27 2.40
C PHE A 331 0.78 -23.47 1.23
N PRO A 332 0.32 -23.41 -0.03
CA PRO A 332 1.22 -23.51 -1.17
C PRO A 332 2.09 -22.24 -1.25
N SER A 333 3.40 -22.38 -1.08
CA SER A 333 4.35 -21.29 -1.35
C SER A 333 4.44 -21.06 -2.86
N ALA A 334 4.78 -19.83 -3.24
CA ALA A 334 4.98 -19.43 -4.64
C ALA A 334 6.04 -20.27 -5.38
N VAL A 335 6.88 -21.03 -4.66
CA VAL A 335 7.93 -21.92 -5.19
C VAL A 335 7.48 -23.39 -5.21
N GLY A 336 6.20 -23.68 -4.94
CA GLY A 336 5.64 -25.03 -4.93
C GLY A 336 5.97 -25.86 -3.69
N LYS A 337 6.56 -25.25 -2.65
CA LYS A 337 6.69 -25.89 -1.33
C LYS A 337 5.41 -25.70 -0.55
N VAL A 338 4.88 -26.75 0.05
CA VAL A 338 3.73 -26.65 0.95
C VAL A 338 4.23 -26.33 2.35
N ALA A 339 3.91 -25.15 2.88
CA ALA A 339 4.09 -24.81 4.28
C ALA A 339 2.89 -25.32 5.10
N LEU A 340 3.12 -25.69 6.36
CA LEU A 340 2.04 -26.12 7.27
C LEU A 340 1.77 -25.00 8.27
N VAL A 341 0.57 -24.44 8.21
CA VAL A 341 0.12 -23.36 9.11
C VAL A 341 -0.80 -23.99 10.17
N LYS A 342 -0.53 -23.75 11.46
CA LYS A 342 -1.39 -24.28 12.54
C LYS A 342 -2.60 -23.37 12.72
N LYS A 343 -3.78 -23.94 12.91
CA LYS A 343 -4.93 -23.18 13.43
C LYS A 343 -4.74 -22.97 14.93
N GLU A 344 -4.50 -21.75 15.41
CA GLU A 344 -4.32 -21.50 16.85
C GLU A 344 -5.59 -20.96 17.56
N ILE A 345 -5.59 -21.12 18.89
CA ILE A 345 -6.40 -20.38 19.86
C ILE A 345 -5.59 -19.15 20.25
N PRO A 346 -6.17 -17.93 20.39
CA PRO A 346 -5.42 -16.74 20.72
C PRO A 346 -4.77 -16.94 22.09
N LEU A 347 -3.46 -17.19 22.09
CA LEU A 347 -2.63 -16.90 23.24
C LEU A 347 -2.44 -15.39 23.22
N PHE A 348 -3.38 -14.67 23.85
CA PHE A 348 -3.10 -13.36 24.45
C PHE A 348 -2.01 -13.55 25.53
N ARG A 349 -0.77 -13.81 25.11
CA ARG A 349 0.44 -13.76 25.92
C ARG A 349 1.29 -12.64 25.35
N GLY A 350 0.96 -11.40 25.71
CA GLY A 350 1.89 -10.30 25.45
C GLY A 350 1.32 -8.89 25.31
N LEU A 351 0.00 -8.71 25.28
CA LEU A 351 -0.61 -7.39 25.48
C LEU A 351 -1.09 -7.28 26.93
N ARG A 352 -0.15 -6.96 27.82
CA ARG A 352 -0.38 -6.34 29.12
C ARG A 352 0.60 -5.20 29.28
#